data_AF-A0A653PXC5-F1
#
_entry.id   AF-A0A653PXC5-F1
#
_cell.length_a   1.000
_cell.length_b   1.000
_cell.length_c   1.000
_cell.angle_alpha   90.00
_cell.angle_beta   90.00
_cell.angle_gamma   90.00
#
_symmetry.space_group_name_H-M   'P 1'
#
loop_
_entity.id
_entity.type
_entity.pdbx_description
1 polymer ?
#
loop_
_entity_poly.entity_id
_entity_poly.type
_entity_poly.pdbx_seq_one_letter_code
_entity_poly.pdbx_strand_id
1 'polypeptide(L)'
;MRDHYDRLWRTDRVSRLGVDDPRGHRTGDVGHLDSAGRVWVEGRLQHVLTTPDGVVTPVGPEQRIEGVDGVGRAGVAGIGPTGTQQVVAVVETEPAVRRPGLASPQLAAAVRAAAGVRLAAVLVVPVLPTDIRHNSKVDRTRLSRWAGSVLSGGRMVRP
;
A
#
# COMPACT_ATOMS: atom_id res chain seq x y z
N MET A 1 30.79 -12.59 15.69
CA MET A 1 30.94 -12.33 14.25
C MET A 1 29.96 -11.22 13.89
N ARG A 2 30.46 -9.99 13.71
CA ARG A 2 29.68 -8.79 13.38
C ARG A 2 29.25 -8.87 11.91
N ASP A 3 27.94 -8.97 11.65
CA ASP A 3 27.39 -9.00 10.28
C ASP A 3 26.18 -8.05 10.10
N HIS A 4 25.98 -7.12 11.03
CA HIS A 4 24.84 -6.18 11.03
C HIS A 4 25.20 -4.72 10.76
N TYR A 5 26.48 -4.38 10.61
CA TYR A 5 26.91 -2.99 10.35
C TYR A 5 26.72 -2.56 8.88
N ASP A 6 26.57 -3.51 7.95
CA ASP A 6 26.50 -3.18 6.53
C ASP A 6 25.15 -2.65 6.03
N ARG A 7 24.08 -2.75 6.83
CA ARG A 7 22.77 -2.19 6.43
C ARG A 7 22.64 -0.70 6.77
N LEU A 8 23.42 -0.20 7.73
CA LEU A 8 23.41 1.20 8.12
C LEU A 8 24.06 2.09 7.05
N TRP A 9 25.16 1.68 6.42
CA TRP A 9 25.81 2.49 5.39
C TRP A 9 24.97 2.64 4.11
N ARG A 10 24.21 1.61 3.70
CA ARG A 10 23.30 1.73 2.53
C ARG A 10 22.14 2.67 2.83
N THR A 11 21.59 2.59 4.04
CA THR A 11 20.50 3.46 4.48
C THR A 11 20.99 4.91 4.58
N ASP A 12 22.21 5.11 5.08
CA ASP A 12 22.86 6.43 5.17
C ASP A 12 23.20 7.02 3.78
N ARG A 13 23.67 6.20 2.85
CA ARG A 13 23.93 6.66 1.47
C ARG A 13 22.66 7.05 0.72
N VAL A 14 21.56 6.31 0.91
CA VAL A 14 20.26 6.64 0.30
C VAL A 14 19.62 7.85 0.97
N SER A 15 19.79 8.01 2.29
CA SER A 15 19.25 9.15 3.03
C SER A 15 19.95 10.48 2.70
N ARG A 16 21.15 10.44 2.12
CA ARG A 16 21.94 11.62 1.73
C ARG A 16 22.01 11.85 0.21
N LEU A 17 21.51 10.91 -0.60
CA LEU A 17 21.64 10.95 -2.06
C LEU A 17 20.92 12.18 -2.66
N GLY A 18 21.66 13.09 -3.30
CA GLY A 18 21.10 14.31 -3.92
C GLY A 18 20.65 15.39 -2.92
N VAL A 19 21.22 15.38 -1.71
CA VAL A 19 21.04 16.45 -0.72
C VAL A 19 22.36 17.20 -0.59
N ASP A 20 22.37 18.46 -1.05
CA ASP A 20 23.58 19.28 -1.04
C ASP A 20 23.85 19.91 0.35
N ASP A 21 22.81 20.15 1.16
CA ASP A 21 22.97 20.61 2.55
C ASP A 21 23.40 19.43 3.44
N PRO A 22 24.57 19.50 4.11
CA PRO A 22 25.05 18.42 4.97
C PRO A 22 24.15 18.10 6.17
N ARG A 23 23.20 18.99 6.53
CA ARG A 23 22.18 18.80 7.58
C ARG A 23 20.89 18.17 7.06
N GLY A 24 20.70 18.09 5.74
CA GLY A 24 19.50 17.53 5.14
C GLY A 24 19.47 16.00 5.24
N HIS A 25 18.26 15.45 5.35
CA HIS A 25 18.02 14.01 5.46
C HIS A 25 16.81 13.61 4.63
N ARG A 26 16.97 12.60 3.78
CA ARG A 26 15.85 11.97 3.05
C ARG A 26 15.22 10.91 3.93
N THR A 27 14.04 11.21 4.44
CA THR A 27 13.27 10.31 5.31
C THR A 27 12.82 9.04 4.59
N GLY A 28 12.73 9.10 3.26
CA GLY A 28 12.15 8.04 2.43
C GLY A 28 10.61 8.03 2.48
N ASP A 29 10.00 9.07 3.06
CA ASP A 29 8.55 9.31 2.99
C ASP A 29 8.21 10.15 1.77
N VAL A 30 7.00 9.96 1.25
CA VAL A 30 6.40 10.75 0.18
C VAL A 30 5.27 11.55 0.79
N GLY A 31 5.09 12.77 0.30
CA GLY A 31 4.08 13.68 0.79
C GLY A 31 4.00 14.93 -0.06
N HIS A 32 3.05 15.79 0.26
CA HIS A 32 2.90 17.09 -0.38
C HIS A 32 2.68 18.18 0.68
N LEU A 33 2.94 19.42 0.27
CA LEU A 33 2.50 20.61 0.99
C LEU A 33 1.19 21.08 0.37
N ASP A 34 0.18 21.33 1.19
CA ASP A 34 -1.04 21.98 0.71
C ASP A 34 -0.87 23.50 0.60
N SER A 35 -1.90 24.17 0.07
CA SER A 35 -1.90 25.64 -0.11
C SER A 35 -1.82 26.41 1.21
N ALA A 36 -2.09 25.78 2.36
CA ALA A 36 -1.95 26.37 3.68
C ALA A 36 -0.56 26.09 4.31
N GLY A 37 0.35 25.44 3.57
CA GLY A 37 1.68 25.08 4.05
C GLY A 37 1.71 23.89 5.00
N ARG A 38 0.63 23.09 5.08
CA ARG A 38 0.60 21.88 5.92
C ARG A 38 1.23 20.71 5.18
N VAL A 39 1.97 19.87 5.91
CA VAL A 39 2.62 18.66 5.38
C VAL A 39 1.66 17.49 5.48
N TRP A 40 1.41 16.83 4.34
CA TRP A 40 0.67 15.58 4.25
C TRP A 40 1.64 14.44 3.99
N VAL A 41 1.68 13.45 4.88
CA VAL A 41 2.51 12.24 4.72
C VAL A 41 1.68 11.15 4.06
N GLU A 42 2.07 10.71 2.88
CA GLU A 42 1.31 9.79 2.03
C GLU A 42 1.90 8.37 1.95
N GLY A 43 2.96 8.11 2.74
CA GLY A 43 3.56 6.79 2.90
C GLY A 43 5.03 6.75 2.53
N ARG A 44 5.57 5.54 2.33
CA ARG A 44 6.99 5.32 2.03
C ARG A 44 7.21 5.28 0.53
N LEU A 45 8.30 5.89 0.07
CA LEU A 45 8.70 5.92 -1.36
C LEU A 45 8.75 4.51 -1.97
N GLN A 46 9.24 3.54 -1.22
CA GLN A 46 9.34 2.13 -1.63
C GLN A 46 7.98 1.42 -1.83
N HIS A 47 6.88 2.02 -1.38
CA HIS A 47 5.52 1.48 -1.50
C HIS A 47 4.65 2.29 -2.47
N VAL A 48 5.24 3.27 -3.16
CA VAL A 48 4.57 4.00 -4.22
C VAL A 48 4.23 3.06 -5.37
N LEU A 49 3.02 3.16 -5.88
CA LEU A 49 2.58 2.45 -7.07
C LEU A 49 2.83 3.31 -8.30
N THR A 50 3.40 2.70 -9.33
CA THR A 50 3.71 3.34 -10.60
C THR A 50 2.73 2.84 -11.66
N THR A 51 1.69 3.63 -11.91
CA THR A 51 0.60 3.29 -12.83
C THR A 51 0.79 4.01 -14.17
N PRO A 52 0.10 3.60 -15.24
CA PRO A 52 0.11 4.35 -16.51
C PRO A 52 -0.37 5.80 -16.37
N ASP A 53 -1.22 6.07 -15.38
CA ASP A 53 -1.82 7.38 -15.13
C ASP A 53 -0.99 8.24 -14.16
N GLY A 54 0.15 7.71 -13.74
CA GLY A 54 1.06 8.37 -12.80
C GLY A 54 1.24 7.62 -11.49
N VAL A 55 1.86 8.33 -10.55
CA VAL A 55 2.22 7.83 -9.24
C VAL A 55 1.00 7.82 -8.32
N VAL A 56 0.77 6.69 -7.64
CA VAL A 56 -0.24 6.55 -6.59
C VAL A 56 0.44 6.23 -5.27
N THR A 57 0.24 7.09 -4.28
CA THR A 57 0.60 6.83 -2.90
C THR A 57 -0.53 6.03 -2.22
N PRO A 58 -0.22 4.99 -1.43
CA PRO A 58 -1.24 4.06 -0.94
C PRO A 58 -2.12 4.64 0.18
N VAL A 59 -1.60 5.56 1.01
CA VAL A 59 -2.29 6.03 2.23
C VAL A 59 -3.60 6.74 1.92
N GLY A 60 -3.62 7.64 0.93
CA GLY A 60 -4.83 8.40 0.57
C GLY A 60 -5.99 7.49 0.13
N PRO A 61 -5.79 6.60 -0.86
CA PRO A 61 -6.77 5.59 -1.23
C PRO A 61 -7.20 4.69 -0.06
N GLU A 62 -6.27 4.21 0.77
CA GLU A 62 -6.58 3.35 1.93
C GLU A 62 -7.53 4.06 2.90
N GLN A 63 -7.21 5.29 3.33
CA GLN A 63 -8.04 6.06 4.26
C GLN A 63 -9.44 6.35 3.71
N ARG A 64 -9.57 6.61 2.40
CA ARG A 64 -10.89 6.78 1.78
C ARG A 64 -11.70 5.49 1.76
N ILE A 65 -11.05 4.36 1.50
CA ILE A 65 -11.69 3.04 1.49
C ILE A 65 -12.13 2.64 2.90
N GLU A 66 -11.35 2.99 3.94
CA GLU A 66 -11.72 2.75 5.34
C GLU A 66 -12.95 3.54 5.80
N GLY A 67 -13.35 4.58 5.07
CA GLY A 67 -14.60 5.30 5.30
C GLY A 67 -15.85 4.63 4.69
N VAL A 68 -15.71 3.50 4.00
CA VAL A 68 -16.83 2.78 3.39
C VAL A 68 -17.50 1.86 4.39
N ASP A 69 -18.82 1.93 4.49
CA ASP A 69 -19.62 1.05 5.37
C ASP A 69 -19.31 -0.43 5.12
N GLY A 70 -19.01 -1.15 6.20
CA GLY A 70 -18.65 -2.57 6.17
C GLY A 70 -17.18 -2.84 5.85
N VAL A 71 -16.33 -1.82 5.71
CA VAL A 71 -14.86 -1.94 5.69
C VAL A 71 -14.31 -1.59 7.07
N GLY A 72 -13.46 -2.46 7.62
CA GLY A 72 -12.72 -2.19 8.86
C GLY A 72 -11.32 -1.64 8.60
N ARG A 73 -10.54 -2.30 7.73
CA ARG A 73 -9.18 -1.88 7.35
C ARG A 73 -8.94 -2.08 5.86
N ALA A 74 -8.10 -1.23 5.26
CA ALA A 74 -7.76 -1.34 3.85
C ALA A 74 -6.24 -1.42 3.62
N GLY A 75 -5.86 -2.17 2.59
CA GLY A 75 -4.53 -2.17 2.03
C GLY A 75 -4.60 -2.00 0.52
N VAL A 76 -3.81 -1.07 -0.02
CA VAL A 76 -3.72 -0.85 -1.46
C VAL A 76 -2.39 -1.38 -1.98
N ALA A 77 -2.48 -2.15 -3.07
CA ALA A 77 -1.36 -2.87 -3.67
C ALA A 77 -1.30 -2.60 -5.17
N GLY A 78 -0.09 -2.55 -5.72
CA GLY A 78 0.16 -2.50 -7.16
C GLY A 78 0.61 -3.86 -7.65
N ILE A 79 -0.04 -4.36 -8.70
CA ILE A 79 0.32 -5.63 -9.33
C ILE A 79 0.79 -5.41 -10.77
N GLY A 80 1.62 -6.32 -11.27
CA GLY A 80 2.21 -6.21 -12.61
C GLY A 80 3.49 -5.37 -12.64
N PRO A 81 4.04 -5.11 -13.84
CA PRO A 81 5.32 -4.42 -14.01
C PRO A 81 5.28 -2.96 -13.54
N THR A 82 6.41 -2.46 -13.03
CA THR A 82 6.63 -1.05 -12.71
C THR A 82 6.34 -0.16 -13.93
N GLY A 83 5.63 0.95 -13.72
CA GLY A 83 5.19 1.87 -14.76
C GLY A 83 3.86 1.50 -15.41
N THR A 84 3.39 0.26 -15.24
CA THR A 84 2.09 -0.21 -15.75
C THR A 84 1.26 -0.92 -14.68
N GLN A 85 1.59 -0.67 -13.41
CA GLN A 85 0.96 -1.38 -12.30
C GLN A 85 -0.54 -1.13 -12.24
N GLN A 86 -1.29 -2.20 -12.04
CA GLN A 86 -2.72 -2.12 -11.77
C GLN A 86 -2.94 -2.00 -10.26
N VAL A 87 -3.80 -1.09 -9.83
CA VAL A 87 -4.09 -0.87 -8.42
C VAL A 87 -5.17 -1.84 -7.95
N VAL A 88 -4.94 -2.51 -6.82
CA VAL A 88 -5.86 -3.46 -6.22
C VAL A 88 -6.11 -3.04 -4.78
N ALA A 89 -7.38 -3.00 -4.38
CA ALA A 89 -7.76 -2.85 -2.99
C ALA A 89 -7.95 -4.22 -2.36
N VAL A 90 -7.39 -4.41 -1.17
CA VAL A 90 -7.64 -5.57 -0.31
C VAL A 90 -8.20 -5.05 1.00
N VAL A 91 -9.38 -5.51 1.39
CA VAL A 91 -10.10 -5.00 2.56
C VAL A 91 -10.38 -6.09 3.57
N GLU A 92 -10.28 -5.74 4.85
CA GLU A 92 -10.95 -6.46 5.93
C GLU A 92 -12.36 -5.89 6.07
N THR A 93 -13.35 -6.76 6.13
CA THR A 93 -14.74 -6.35 6.28
C THR A 93 -15.21 -6.40 7.72
N GLU A 94 -16.30 -5.70 8.00
CA GLU A 94 -17.03 -5.79 9.26
C GLU A 94 -18.49 -6.21 8.97
N PRO A 95 -18.92 -7.40 9.40
CA PRO A 95 -18.15 -8.44 10.08
C PRO A 95 -17.08 -9.09 9.18
N ALA A 96 -16.04 -9.65 9.79
CA ALA A 96 -14.92 -10.26 9.07
C ALA A 96 -15.36 -11.47 8.23
N VAL A 97 -14.91 -11.51 6.97
CA VAL A 97 -15.06 -12.71 6.13
C VAL A 97 -14.27 -13.89 6.68
N ARG A 98 -14.77 -15.12 6.48
CA ARG A 98 -14.07 -16.33 6.96
C ARG A 98 -12.86 -16.72 6.12
N ARG A 99 -12.94 -16.45 4.81
CA ARG A 99 -11.92 -16.81 3.81
C ARG A 99 -11.71 -15.65 2.85
N PRO A 100 -10.52 -15.51 2.27
CA PRO A 100 -10.29 -14.54 1.22
C PRO A 100 -11.20 -14.77 0.01
N GLY A 101 -11.57 -13.68 -0.65
CA GLY A 101 -12.57 -13.69 -1.71
C GLY A 101 -12.47 -12.47 -2.60
N LEU A 102 -13.27 -12.46 -3.68
CA LEU A 102 -13.71 -11.21 -4.29
C LEU A 102 -14.70 -10.53 -3.34
N ALA A 103 -14.66 -9.20 -3.28
CA ALA A 103 -15.74 -8.46 -2.62
C ALA A 103 -17.08 -8.73 -3.32
N SER A 104 -18.18 -8.62 -2.57
CA SER A 104 -19.52 -8.62 -3.18
C SER A 104 -19.62 -7.46 -4.19
N PRO A 105 -20.48 -7.57 -5.23
CA PRO A 105 -20.64 -6.50 -6.22
C PRO A 105 -20.93 -5.13 -5.59
N GLN A 106 -21.76 -5.11 -4.53
CA GLN A 106 -22.13 -3.90 -3.80
C GLN A 106 -20.93 -3.28 -3.09
N LEU A 107 -20.18 -4.07 -2.31
CA LEU A 107 -18.99 -3.60 -1.61
C LEU A 107 -17.92 -3.15 -2.61
N ALA A 108 -17.70 -3.92 -3.68
CA ALA A 108 -16.74 -3.56 -4.72
C ALA A 108 -17.09 -2.23 -5.39
N ALA A 109 -18.37 -1.97 -5.66
CA ALA A 109 -18.82 -0.70 -6.23
C ALA A 109 -18.58 0.48 -5.26
N ALA A 110 -18.93 0.32 -3.98
CA ALA A 110 -18.73 1.35 -2.97
C ALA A 110 -17.25 1.68 -2.77
N VAL A 111 -16.39 0.66 -2.66
CA VAL A 111 -14.94 0.82 -2.55
C VAL A 111 -14.36 1.52 -3.78
N ARG A 112 -14.78 1.16 -4.99
CA ARG A 112 -14.35 1.83 -6.23
C ARG A 112 -14.75 3.30 -6.28
N ALA A 113 -15.95 3.63 -5.80
CA ALA A 113 -16.41 5.02 -5.74
C ALA A 113 -15.60 5.85 -4.74
N ALA A 114 -15.21 5.28 -3.60
CA ALA A 114 -14.46 5.97 -2.56
C ALA A 114 -12.95 6.09 -2.84
N ALA A 115 -12.33 5.10 -3.49
CA ALA A 115 -10.87 4.96 -3.56
C ALA A 115 -10.13 6.18 -4.15
N GLY A 116 -10.78 6.99 -5.00
CA GLY A 116 -10.16 8.14 -5.67
C GLY A 116 -9.07 7.74 -6.67
N VAL A 117 -8.95 6.44 -6.98
CA VAL A 117 -8.06 5.86 -7.98
C VAL A 117 -8.79 4.72 -8.69
N ARG A 118 -8.40 4.43 -9.93
CA ARG A 118 -8.96 3.28 -10.65
C ARG A 118 -8.44 1.98 -10.07
N LEU A 119 -9.34 1.19 -9.47
CA LEU A 119 -9.03 -0.15 -9.01
C LEU A 119 -9.25 -1.17 -10.13
N ALA A 120 -8.37 -2.14 -10.27
CA ALA A 120 -8.59 -3.31 -11.12
C ALA A 120 -9.49 -4.32 -10.41
N ALA A 121 -9.25 -4.57 -9.12
CA ALA A 121 -10.01 -5.50 -8.30
C ALA A 121 -10.20 -4.99 -6.87
N VAL A 122 -11.22 -5.53 -6.20
CA VAL A 122 -11.47 -5.38 -4.77
C VAL A 122 -11.54 -6.78 -4.17
N LEU A 123 -10.57 -7.11 -3.34
CA LEU A 123 -10.44 -8.41 -2.68
C LEU A 123 -10.79 -8.23 -1.20
N VAL A 124 -11.38 -9.26 -0.60
CA VAL A 124 -11.64 -9.32 0.84
C VAL A 124 -10.72 -10.33 1.49
N VAL A 125 -10.26 -10.06 2.70
CA VAL A 125 -9.46 -10.97 3.51
C VAL A 125 -9.98 -10.99 4.95
N PRO A 126 -9.81 -12.11 5.68
CA PRO A 126 -10.14 -12.15 7.10
C PRO A 126 -9.25 -11.21 7.91
N VAL A 127 -7.97 -11.13 7.54
CA VAL A 127 -6.92 -10.32 8.17
C VAL A 127 -5.90 -9.93 7.11
N LEU A 128 -5.53 -8.65 7.06
CA LEU A 128 -4.47 -8.07 6.25
C LEU A 128 -3.11 -8.49 6.80
N PRO A 129 -2.14 -8.79 5.93
CA PRO A 129 -0.79 -9.05 6.36
C PRO A 129 -0.20 -7.79 6.97
N THR A 130 0.19 -7.85 8.24
CA THR A 130 0.94 -6.78 8.91
C THR A 130 2.42 -7.13 9.05
N ASP A 131 3.26 -6.09 9.15
CA ASP A 131 4.68 -6.23 9.47
C ASP A 131 4.85 -7.01 10.77
N ILE A 132 5.58 -8.13 10.68
CA ILE A 132 5.81 -9.09 11.78
C ILE A 132 6.51 -8.49 13.01
N ARG A 133 7.16 -7.32 12.88
CA ARG A 133 7.95 -6.73 13.96
C ARG A 133 7.10 -5.93 14.93
N HIS A 134 5.95 -5.40 14.49
CA HIS A 134 5.11 -4.53 15.31
C HIS A 134 3.59 -4.69 15.07
N ASN A 135 3.15 -5.59 14.18
CA ASN A 135 1.73 -5.89 13.86
C ASN A 135 0.82 -4.68 13.57
N SER A 136 1.39 -3.52 13.25
CA SER A 136 0.66 -2.25 13.18
C SER A 136 0.62 -1.65 11.77
N LYS A 137 1.40 -2.19 10.83
CA LYS A 137 1.52 -1.65 9.47
C LYS A 137 1.27 -2.73 8.44
N VAL A 138 0.40 -2.46 7.46
CA VAL A 138 0.18 -3.37 6.33
C VAL A 138 1.49 -3.63 5.58
N ASP A 139 1.86 -4.91 5.45
CA ASP A 139 2.98 -5.36 4.61
C ASP A 139 2.54 -5.34 3.14
N ARG A 140 2.75 -4.20 2.49
CA ARG A 140 2.35 -3.95 1.11
C ARG A 140 3.14 -4.77 0.09
N THR A 141 4.36 -5.21 0.45
CA THR A 141 5.16 -6.08 -0.43
C THR A 141 4.54 -7.47 -0.47
N ARG A 142 4.21 -8.02 0.69
CA ARG A 142 3.49 -9.30 0.80
C ARG A 142 2.11 -9.22 0.17
N LEU A 143 1.38 -8.14 0.43
CA LEU A 143 0.05 -7.91 -0.14
C LEU A 143 0.06 -7.87 -1.67
N SER A 144 1.01 -7.15 -2.27
CA SER A 144 1.15 -7.05 -3.73
C SER A 144 1.48 -8.39 -4.37
N ARG A 145 2.38 -9.16 -3.76
CA ARG A 145 2.73 -10.51 -4.24
C ARG A 145 1.51 -11.45 -4.20
N TRP A 146 0.76 -11.40 -3.10
CA TRP A 146 -0.43 -12.22 -2.93
C TRP A 146 -1.52 -11.84 -3.95
N ALA A 147 -1.86 -10.55 -4.05
CA ALA A 147 -2.88 -10.06 -4.98
C ALA A 147 -2.52 -10.37 -6.44
N GLY A 148 -1.23 -10.21 -6.81
CA GLY A 148 -0.74 -10.55 -8.13
C GLY A 148 -0.91 -12.03 -8.46
N SER A 149 -0.56 -12.92 -7.52
CA SER A 149 -0.75 -14.37 -7.68
C SER A 149 -2.23 -14.74 -7.86
N VAL A 150 -3.11 -14.18 -7.03
CA VAL A 150 -4.57 -14.43 -7.10
C VAL A 150 -5.14 -13.98 -8.45
N LEU A 151 -4.79 -12.77 -8.90
CA LEU A 151 -5.35 -12.19 -10.12
C LEU A 151 -4.72 -12.76 -11.41
N SER A 152 -3.59 -13.48 -11.29
CA SER A 152 -3.04 -14.30 -12.38
C SER A 152 -3.56 -15.75 -12.38
N GLY A 153 -4.63 -16.06 -11.64
CA GLY A 153 -5.25 -17.39 -11.60
C GLY A 153 -4.69 -18.33 -10.53
N GLY A 154 -3.84 -17.84 -9.63
CA GLY A 154 -3.34 -18.59 -8.48
C GLY A 154 -4.42 -18.86 -7.43
N ARG A 155 -4.13 -19.78 -6.52
CA ARG A 155 -5.06 -20.16 -5.46
C ARG A 155 -5.26 -19.01 -4.47
N MET A 156 -6.51 -18.67 -4.20
CA MET A 156 -6.88 -17.64 -3.24
C MET A 156 -6.83 -18.14 -1.79
N VAL A 157 -5.60 -18.24 -1.27
CA VAL A 157 -5.30 -18.55 0.15
C VAL A 157 -5.19 -17.25 0.96
N ARG A 158 -5.05 -17.34 2.29
CA ARG A 158 -4.80 -16.15 3.11
C ARG A 158 -3.43 -15.54 2.75
N PRO A 159 -3.33 -14.21 2.60
CA PRO A 159 -2.08 -13.53 2.28
C PRO A 159 -1.01 -13.81 3.32
#